data_AF-A0A8C5D5H7-F1
#
_entry.id   AF-A0A8C5D5H7-F1
#
_cell.length_a   1.000
_cell.length_b   1.000
_cell.length_c   1.000
_cell.angle_alpha   90.00
_cell.angle_beta   90.00
_cell.angle_gamma   90.00
#
_symmetry.space_group_name_H-M   'P 1'
#
loop_
_entity.id
_entity.type
_entity.pdbx_description
1 polymer ?
#
loop_
_entity_poly.entity_id
_entity_poly.type
_entity_poly.pdbx_seq_one_letter_code
_entity_poly.pdbx_strand_id
1 'polypeptide(L)'
;MQVLPNTCTCTNRPDLFCSITATSEQSLSKMSKEDNIDNMLDPLFIQESGEVYRNPTQVQMSQIVLPCHANHCGELSVGQLLKWMDSTACLSAERHSGVSCVTASVDDINFEHTIEVGKVVNITAKVNRAFTSSMEVGILVMCEDLYTSHQWKVCRAFATFVARRTEAGKVQLKQVIPHTQMEQMEYSLAAERRRMRLIHAEIITDLLKCQTQEYKDAVPAERTRVESVELVLPPHANHQVSTFGGQIMAWMENVATIAASRLCNAHPTLRTIDMFHFRGPSHIGDRLVLKAIVNNSFKHSMEVGVCAEAYKGGEPLRHINSAFMTFEVLDGERKACTLPRIRPDCSPKIRLDRKYIVSCKHTEVPVSVPWDPSNQMYLSYNNVSALKLMDTRNNWVLTSEKNKVRLYTLEENHMLFFKVVMCVSVPAEQTFHLLSDLRRRKEWDRHYEECEVINQADEDDTLYRITAPSVRKGGKGQDFILLASRRKPCGPRDPYLIALRSVTLPTHPPTEECTRGEVLCAGFTIWEESPSDTKITYYNQATPGVIPYISTDIAGLSSSFYSSFAACSQFLERRLSKTYFTQRV
;
A
#
# COMPACT_ATOMS: atom_id res chain seq x y z
N MET A 1 -19.24 25.56 66.12
CA MET A 1 -17.79 25.87 66.08
C MET A 1 -17.06 24.57 66.41
N GLN A 2 -16.50 23.92 65.39
CA GLN A 2 -15.04 23.69 65.23
C GLN A 2 -14.48 22.88 66.40
N VAL A 3 -13.91 21.69 66.19
CA VAL A 3 -12.63 21.45 65.52
C VAL A 3 -12.50 19.93 65.24
N LEU A 4 -12.09 19.56 64.03
CA LEU A 4 -11.53 18.23 63.68
C LEU A 4 -10.07 18.16 64.20
N PRO A 5 -9.48 17.00 64.56
CA PRO A 5 -8.80 16.22 63.50
C PRO A 5 -8.55 14.71 63.74
N ASN A 6 -8.17 14.07 62.62
CA ASN A 6 -7.18 12.99 62.46
C ASN A 6 -7.53 11.48 62.63
N THR A 7 -7.30 10.80 61.50
CA THR A 7 -6.49 9.57 61.27
C THR A 7 -7.06 8.16 61.43
N CYS A 8 -6.93 7.43 60.31
CA CYS A 8 -6.57 6.02 60.12
C CYS A 8 -7.51 4.91 60.61
N THR A 9 -7.89 4.01 59.68
CA THR A 9 -7.68 2.55 59.81
C THR A 9 -7.92 1.83 58.48
N CYS A 10 -7.00 0.91 58.16
CA CYS A 10 -7.12 -0.10 57.11
C CYS A 10 -8.15 -1.17 57.51
N THR A 11 -8.82 -1.81 56.54
CA THR A 11 -8.88 -3.29 56.38
C THR A 11 -9.88 -3.73 55.29
N ASN A 12 -9.36 -4.55 54.37
CA ASN A 12 -9.93 -5.74 53.69
C ASN A 12 -11.43 -5.82 53.26
N ARG A 13 -11.57 -6.12 51.95
CA ARG A 13 -12.63 -6.82 51.16
C ARG A 13 -13.47 -7.88 51.93
N PRO A 14 -14.66 -8.38 51.46
CA PRO A 14 -15.07 -8.60 50.05
C PRO A 14 -16.59 -8.47 49.67
N ASP A 15 -16.85 -8.57 48.36
CA ASP A 15 -18.01 -9.12 47.61
C ASP A 15 -19.40 -9.30 48.26
N LEU A 16 -20.47 -8.79 47.62
CA LEU A 16 -21.45 -9.57 46.83
C LEU A 16 -22.71 -8.76 46.45
N PHE A 17 -22.99 -8.77 45.14
CA PHE A 17 -24.30 -8.95 44.48
C PHE A 17 -25.58 -8.21 44.91
N CYS A 18 -26.06 -7.46 43.91
CA CYS A 18 -27.41 -7.44 43.32
C CYS A 18 -28.63 -6.92 44.08
N SER A 19 -29.26 -5.95 43.39
CA SER A 19 -30.70 -5.75 43.10
C SER A 19 -31.17 -4.36 43.61
N ILE A 20 -31.81 -3.47 42.82
CA ILE A 20 -33.07 -3.61 42.09
C ILE A 20 -33.28 -2.39 41.13
N THR A 21 -33.64 -2.70 39.88
CA THR A 21 -34.47 -2.00 38.86
C THR A 21 -34.22 -0.55 38.38
N ALA A 22 -33.85 -0.49 37.10
CA ALA A 22 -34.58 0.12 35.97
C ALA A 22 -35.24 1.51 36.12
N THR A 23 -34.74 2.47 35.34
CA THR A 23 -35.56 3.31 34.44
C THR A 23 -34.68 4.03 33.42
N SER A 24 -35.20 4.15 32.19
CA SER A 24 -34.70 4.91 31.02
C SER A 24 -33.57 4.30 30.18
N GLU A 25 -33.96 3.32 29.35
CA GLU A 25 -33.44 3.21 27.99
C GLU A 25 -33.91 4.40 27.16
N GLN A 26 -32.99 5.17 26.57
CA GLN A 26 -33.02 5.60 25.16
C GLN A 26 -31.81 6.48 24.85
N SER A 27 -31.15 6.19 23.71
CA SER A 27 -30.10 6.95 23.02
C SER A 27 -28.65 6.87 23.54
N LEU A 28 -28.03 5.68 23.41
CA LEU A 28 -26.58 5.58 23.17
C LEU A 28 -26.33 4.66 21.97
N SER A 29 -26.48 5.22 20.77
CA SER A 29 -25.98 4.61 19.54
C SER A 29 -24.48 4.88 19.42
N LYS A 30 -23.69 3.79 19.50
CA LYS A 30 -22.37 3.57 18.89
C LYS A 30 -21.71 4.83 18.28
N MET A 31 -20.87 5.51 19.06
CA MET A 31 -19.76 6.29 18.52
C MET A 31 -18.54 5.38 18.41
N SER A 32 -18.06 5.20 17.18
CA SER A 32 -16.84 4.49 16.80
C SER A 32 -15.62 5.08 17.52
N LYS A 33 -14.75 4.21 18.04
CA LYS A 33 -13.48 4.58 18.68
C LYS A 33 -12.41 5.06 17.68
N GLU A 34 -12.72 5.17 16.39
CA GLU A 34 -11.77 5.50 15.31
C GLU A 34 -11.58 7.02 15.10
N ASP A 35 -12.52 7.86 15.55
CA ASP A 35 -12.48 9.31 15.26
C ASP A 35 -11.61 10.15 16.22
N ASN A 36 -10.93 9.53 17.20
CA ASN A 36 -10.30 10.26 18.32
C ASN A 36 -8.77 10.46 18.22
N ILE A 37 -8.11 9.98 17.16
CA ILE A 37 -6.66 10.19 16.99
C ILE A 37 -6.35 11.39 16.08
N ASP A 38 -7.21 11.71 15.11
CA ASP A 38 -6.96 12.74 14.09
C ASP A 38 -7.33 14.18 14.56
N ASN A 39 -7.91 14.34 15.76
CA ASN A 39 -8.34 15.62 16.33
C ASN A 39 -7.50 16.11 17.53
N MET A 40 -6.34 15.52 17.78
CA MET A 40 -5.39 16.08 18.76
C MET A 40 -4.76 17.35 18.16
N LEU A 41 -5.31 18.51 18.51
CA LEU A 41 -4.58 19.77 18.46
C LEU A 41 -3.22 19.53 19.13
N ASP A 42 -2.14 19.79 18.38
CA ASP A 42 -0.76 19.60 18.85
C ASP A 42 -0.63 20.26 20.23
N PRO A 43 -0.25 19.53 21.30
CA PRO A 43 0.02 20.18 22.58
C PRO A 43 1.13 21.19 22.34
N LEU A 44 0.86 22.46 22.66
CA LEU A 44 1.81 23.57 22.46
C LEU A 44 3.13 23.23 23.16
N PHE A 45 4.14 22.84 22.39
CA PHE A 45 5.48 22.65 22.93
C PHE A 45 6.06 24.04 23.17
N ILE A 46 6.11 24.45 24.44
CA ILE A 46 6.66 25.74 24.85
C ILE A 46 8.15 25.53 25.10
N GLN A 47 8.99 26.25 24.37
CA GLN A 47 10.44 26.24 24.60
C GLN A 47 10.77 26.81 25.98
N GLU A 48 11.97 26.54 26.51
CA GLU A 48 12.43 27.11 27.80
C GLU A 48 12.39 28.66 27.83
N SER A 49 12.34 29.30 26.66
CA SER A 49 12.16 30.74 26.46
C SER A 49 10.72 31.27 26.61
N GLY A 50 9.71 30.38 26.74
CA GLY A 50 8.29 30.75 26.81
C GLY A 50 7.59 30.90 25.45
N GLU A 51 8.28 30.70 24.33
CA GLU A 51 7.70 30.76 22.98
C GLU A 51 7.12 29.41 22.53
N VAL A 52 5.98 29.46 21.82
CA VAL A 52 5.38 28.28 21.18
C VAL A 52 6.29 27.82 20.05
N TYR A 53 6.81 26.60 20.15
CA TYR A 53 7.61 25.98 19.11
C TYR A 53 6.80 25.84 17.82
N ARG A 54 7.37 26.39 16.76
CA ARG A 54 6.93 26.16 15.39
C ARG A 54 8.07 25.51 14.64
N ASN A 55 7.77 24.46 13.89
CA ASN A 55 8.76 23.83 13.04
C ASN A 55 9.31 24.89 12.06
N PRO A 56 10.63 25.13 12.03
CA PRO A 56 11.21 26.23 11.24
C PRO A 56 11.03 26.04 9.74
N THR A 57 10.78 24.80 9.29
CA THR A 57 10.53 24.47 7.88
C THR A 57 9.05 24.61 7.50
N GLN A 58 8.14 24.81 8.45
CA GLN A 58 6.71 24.82 8.20
C GLN A 58 6.29 26.06 7.40
N VAL A 59 5.59 25.82 6.30
CA VAL A 59 4.99 26.83 5.42
C VAL A 59 3.49 26.61 5.42
N GLN A 60 2.73 27.71 5.49
CA GLN A 60 1.28 27.70 5.36
C GLN A 60 0.87 28.61 4.22
N MET A 61 -0.05 28.14 3.39
CA MET A 61 -0.71 28.89 2.33
C MET A 61 -2.21 28.81 2.53
N SER A 62 -2.88 29.96 2.54
CA SER A 62 -4.34 30.06 2.59
C SER A 62 -4.85 30.72 1.32
N GLN A 63 -5.79 30.09 0.63
CA GLN A 63 -6.35 30.58 -0.63
C GLN A 63 -7.87 30.46 -0.60
N ILE A 64 -8.56 31.55 -0.96
CA ILE A 64 -10.00 31.48 -1.24
C ILE A 64 -10.22 30.86 -2.63
N VAL A 65 -11.17 29.93 -2.73
CA VAL A 65 -11.53 29.33 -4.02
C VAL A 65 -12.38 30.31 -4.78
N LEU A 66 -11.81 30.87 -5.85
CA LEU A 66 -12.47 31.80 -6.76
C LEU A 66 -13.04 31.04 -7.96
N PRO A 67 -14.01 31.60 -8.70
CA PRO A 67 -14.54 30.99 -9.92
C PRO A 67 -13.47 30.61 -10.95
N CYS A 68 -12.38 31.37 -11.05
CA CYS A 68 -11.26 31.05 -11.95
C CYS A 68 -10.43 29.84 -11.52
N HIS A 69 -10.58 29.38 -10.27
CA HIS A 69 -9.92 28.18 -9.73
C HIS A 69 -10.80 26.92 -9.90
N ALA A 70 -12.06 27.09 -10.29
CA ALA A 70 -13.05 26.02 -10.30
C ALA A 70 -13.19 25.34 -11.65
N ASN A 71 -13.64 24.10 -11.61
CA ASN A 71 -14.17 23.35 -12.74
C ASN A 71 -15.60 23.83 -13.09
N HIS A 72 -16.18 23.23 -14.13
CA HIS A 72 -17.53 23.56 -14.61
C HIS A 72 -18.65 23.29 -13.59
N CYS A 73 -18.41 22.47 -12.57
CA CYS A 73 -19.35 22.20 -11.47
C CYS A 73 -19.26 23.23 -10.33
N GLY A 74 -18.36 24.23 -10.42
CA GLY A 74 -18.15 25.17 -9.32
C GLY A 74 -17.35 24.57 -8.16
N GLU A 75 -16.61 23.48 -8.41
CA GLU A 75 -15.69 22.88 -7.45
C GLU A 75 -14.24 23.19 -7.84
N LEU A 76 -13.33 23.30 -6.89
CA LEU A 76 -11.91 23.54 -7.12
C LEU A 76 -11.33 22.49 -8.08
N SER A 77 -10.69 22.95 -9.16
CA SER A 77 -9.92 22.08 -10.05
C SER A 77 -8.80 21.40 -9.26
N VAL A 78 -8.73 20.08 -9.36
CA VAL A 78 -7.69 19.31 -8.65
C VAL A 78 -6.30 19.67 -9.19
N GLY A 79 -6.15 19.95 -10.48
CA GLY A 79 -4.92 20.50 -11.02
C GLY A 79 -4.47 21.80 -10.35
N GLN A 80 -5.40 22.72 -10.05
CA GLN A 80 -5.09 23.94 -9.30
C GLN A 80 -4.67 23.64 -7.86
N LEU A 81 -5.33 22.69 -7.20
CA LEU A 81 -4.95 22.24 -5.86
C LEU A 81 -3.54 21.64 -5.84
N LEU A 82 -3.22 20.75 -6.78
CA LEU A 82 -1.88 20.14 -6.92
C LEU A 82 -0.79 21.19 -7.13
N LYS A 83 -1.08 22.25 -7.90
CA LYS A 83 -0.18 23.37 -8.10
C LYS A 83 0.10 24.13 -6.79
N TRP A 84 -0.93 24.39 -5.99
CA TRP A 84 -0.74 25.05 -4.68
C TRP A 84 -0.02 24.15 -3.67
N MET A 85 -0.34 22.85 -3.65
CA MET A 85 0.33 21.86 -2.81
C MET A 85 1.83 21.80 -3.10
N ASP A 86 2.21 21.65 -4.37
CA ASP A 86 3.61 21.59 -4.78
C ASP A 86 4.34 22.91 -4.50
N SER A 87 3.71 24.05 -4.75
CA SER A 87 4.30 25.37 -4.46
C SER A 87 4.59 25.55 -2.96
N THR A 88 3.64 25.16 -2.10
CA THR A 88 3.78 25.25 -0.65
C THR A 88 4.87 24.31 -0.13
N ALA A 89 4.91 23.08 -0.66
CA ALA A 89 5.89 22.07 -0.31
C ALA A 89 7.31 22.42 -0.80
N CYS A 90 7.42 22.96 -2.01
CA CYS A 90 8.67 23.45 -2.56
C CYS A 90 9.25 24.58 -1.69
N LEU A 91 8.41 25.55 -1.28
CA LEU A 91 8.86 26.63 -0.39
C LEU A 91 9.35 26.09 0.97
N SER A 92 8.72 25.06 1.52
CA SER A 92 9.18 24.38 2.74
C SER A 92 10.56 23.73 2.54
N ALA A 93 10.76 23.04 1.41
CA ALA A 93 12.03 22.42 1.05
C ALA A 93 13.15 23.45 0.80
N GLU A 94 12.84 24.55 0.11
CA GLU A 94 13.77 25.66 -0.13
C GLU A 94 14.15 26.36 1.18
N ARG A 95 13.20 26.53 2.12
CA ARG A 95 13.48 27.10 3.45
C ARG A 95 14.45 26.24 4.25
N HIS A 96 14.36 24.91 4.16
CA HIS A 96 15.28 23.99 4.84
C HIS A 96 16.66 23.93 4.17
N SER A 97 16.69 23.89 2.84
CA SER A 97 17.93 23.70 2.07
C SER A 97 18.73 24.98 1.82
N GLY A 98 18.08 26.14 1.84
CA GLY A 98 18.68 27.44 1.49
C GLY A 98 19.06 27.58 0.01
N VAL A 99 18.58 26.68 -0.85
CA VAL A 99 18.80 26.67 -2.30
C VAL A 99 17.52 26.24 -3.01
N SER A 100 17.47 26.33 -4.34
CA SER A 100 16.27 25.91 -5.06
C SER A 100 16.09 24.39 -5.04
N CYS A 101 14.82 23.99 -4.99
CA CYS A 101 14.40 22.60 -4.95
C CYS A 101 13.54 22.26 -6.16
N VAL A 102 13.65 21.03 -6.63
CA VAL A 102 12.79 20.47 -7.67
C VAL A 102 12.05 19.24 -7.16
N THR A 103 10.80 19.07 -7.60
CA THR A 103 9.95 17.93 -7.24
C THR A 103 10.50 16.67 -7.92
N ALA A 104 10.87 15.66 -7.14
CA ALA A 104 11.42 14.40 -7.66
C ALA A 104 10.37 13.28 -7.70
N SER A 105 9.48 13.24 -6.71
CA SER A 105 8.37 12.29 -6.67
C SER A 105 7.24 12.80 -5.80
N VAL A 106 6.05 12.30 -6.07
CA VAL A 106 4.85 12.51 -5.26
C VAL A 106 4.31 11.13 -4.91
N ASP A 107 3.99 10.92 -3.64
CA ASP A 107 3.39 9.69 -3.14
C ASP A 107 1.91 9.62 -3.52
N ASP A 108 1.24 8.52 -3.15
CA ASP A 108 -0.18 8.38 -3.38
C ASP A 108 -0.94 9.54 -2.71
N ILE A 109 -1.89 10.12 -3.45
CA ILE A 109 -2.78 11.16 -2.95
C ILE A 109 -4.20 10.63 -3.03
N ASN A 110 -4.93 10.67 -1.92
CA ASN A 110 -6.37 10.39 -1.88
C ASN A 110 -7.14 11.67 -1.54
N PHE A 111 -8.13 12.01 -2.35
CA PHE A 111 -9.00 13.17 -2.17
C PHE A 111 -10.32 12.71 -1.53
N GLU A 112 -10.45 12.97 -0.22
CA GLU A 112 -11.61 12.55 0.57
C GLU A 112 -12.85 13.38 0.21
N HIS A 113 -12.67 14.69 -0.02
CA HIS A 113 -13.74 15.65 -0.24
C HIS A 113 -13.43 16.62 -1.39
N THR A 114 -14.47 17.07 -2.12
CA THR A 114 -14.37 18.18 -3.07
C THR A 114 -14.49 19.51 -2.34
N ILE A 115 -13.96 20.59 -2.93
CA ILE A 115 -13.97 21.94 -2.36
C ILE A 115 -14.77 22.86 -3.26
N GLU A 116 -15.76 23.56 -2.73
CA GLU A 116 -16.63 24.46 -3.50
C GLU A 116 -16.05 25.88 -3.59
N VAL A 117 -16.46 26.63 -4.63
CA VAL A 117 -16.17 28.06 -4.74
C VAL A 117 -16.68 28.83 -3.52
N GLY A 118 -15.86 29.76 -3.03
CA GLY A 118 -16.14 30.57 -1.84
C GLY A 118 -15.61 29.98 -0.53
N LYS A 119 -15.17 28.71 -0.52
CA LYS A 119 -14.48 28.10 0.63
C LYS A 119 -13.00 28.50 0.66
N VAL A 120 -12.35 28.34 1.81
CA VAL A 120 -10.92 28.62 1.99
C VAL A 120 -10.14 27.32 2.09
N VAL A 121 -9.08 27.20 1.30
CA VAL A 121 -8.14 26.09 1.35
C VAL A 121 -6.93 26.50 2.18
N ASN A 122 -6.63 25.72 3.21
CA ASN A 122 -5.48 25.88 4.08
C ASN A 122 -4.49 24.73 3.84
N ILE A 123 -3.37 25.02 3.21
CA ILE A 123 -2.31 24.05 2.91
C ILE A 123 -1.15 24.28 3.86
N THR A 124 -0.79 23.27 4.63
CA THR A 124 0.39 23.29 5.50
C THR A 124 1.40 22.27 5.00
N ALA A 125 2.64 22.70 4.80
CA ALA A 125 3.75 21.83 4.41
C ALA A 125 4.92 21.96 5.38
N LYS A 126 5.57 20.83 5.72
CA LYS A 126 6.78 20.81 6.56
C LYS A 126 7.73 19.71 6.14
N VAL A 127 9.04 19.90 6.34
CA VAL A 127 10.04 18.86 6.07
C VAL A 127 10.02 17.84 7.20
N ASN A 128 9.63 16.61 6.89
CA ASN A 128 9.62 15.51 7.86
C ASN A 128 11.04 14.96 8.08
N ARG A 129 11.80 14.85 6.99
CA ARG A 129 13.17 14.32 7.02
C ARG A 129 13.99 14.78 5.84
N ALA A 130 15.20 15.26 6.12
CA ALA A 130 16.23 15.48 5.11
C ALA A 130 17.18 14.28 5.03
N PHE A 131 17.57 13.89 3.83
CA PHE A 131 18.51 12.81 3.58
C PHE A 131 19.86 13.38 3.14
N THR A 132 20.47 12.86 2.06
CA THR A 132 21.73 13.37 1.52
C THR A 132 21.48 14.62 0.68
N SER A 133 20.83 14.47 -0.47
CA SER A 133 20.46 15.59 -1.37
C SER A 133 18.95 15.72 -1.59
N SER A 134 18.17 14.79 -1.04
CA SER A 134 16.73 14.79 -1.10
C SER A 134 16.12 14.97 0.28
N MET A 135 14.86 15.41 0.32
CA MET A 135 14.09 15.51 1.56
C MET A 135 12.63 15.14 1.30
N GLU A 136 11.99 14.58 2.32
CA GLU A 136 10.55 14.35 2.32
C GLU A 136 9.84 15.53 2.97
N VAL A 137 8.82 16.05 2.28
CA VAL A 137 7.92 17.10 2.75
C VAL A 137 6.53 16.49 2.93
N GLY A 138 5.98 16.60 4.14
CA GLY A 138 4.59 16.28 4.43
C GLY A 138 3.70 17.47 4.09
N ILE A 139 2.54 17.20 3.50
CA ILE A 139 1.55 18.20 3.07
C ILE A 139 0.20 17.81 3.67
N LEU A 140 -0.45 18.75 4.33
CA LEU A 140 -1.82 18.62 4.84
C LEU A 140 -2.68 19.70 4.21
N VAL A 141 -3.80 19.29 3.60
CA VAL A 141 -4.79 20.19 3.02
C VAL A 141 -6.05 20.12 3.86
N MET A 142 -6.42 21.27 4.43
CA MET A 142 -7.67 21.49 5.13
C MET A 142 -8.54 22.44 4.33
N CYS A 143 -9.85 22.27 4.39
CA CYS A 143 -10.82 23.20 3.86
C CYS A 143 -11.61 23.81 5.01
N GLU A 144 -11.95 25.09 4.87
CA GLU A 144 -12.68 25.88 5.84
C GLU A 144 -13.84 26.62 5.16
N ASP A 145 -15.00 26.55 5.80
CA ASP A 145 -16.15 27.37 5.46
C ASP A 145 -16.28 28.53 6.44
N LEU A 146 -15.95 29.75 5.98
CA LEU A 146 -15.93 30.94 6.83
C LEU A 146 -17.30 31.31 7.41
N TYR A 147 -18.41 30.89 6.78
CA TYR A 147 -19.75 31.21 7.27
C TYR A 147 -20.21 30.29 8.40
N THR A 148 -19.81 29.02 8.35
CA THR A 148 -20.18 28.02 9.34
C THR A 148 -19.08 27.75 10.35
N SER A 149 -17.86 28.28 10.12
CA SER A 149 -16.64 27.96 10.84
C SER A 149 -16.31 26.45 10.85
N HIS A 150 -16.89 25.69 9.92
CA HIS A 150 -16.65 24.27 9.79
C HIS A 150 -15.35 24.03 9.02
N GLN A 151 -14.48 23.18 9.56
CA GLN A 151 -13.21 22.81 8.95
C GLN A 151 -13.15 21.29 8.79
N TRP A 152 -12.63 20.82 7.66
CA TRP A 152 -12.44 19.40 7.40
C TRP A 152 -11.17 19.15 6.60
N LYS A 153 -10.64 17.94 6.73
CA LYS A 153 -9.46 17.48 5.98
C LYS A 153 -9.87 17.10 4.57
N VAL A 154 -9.06 17.50 3.59
CA VAL A 154 -9.30 17.20 2.17
C VAL A 154 -8.39 16.07 1.71
N CYS A 155 -7.10 16.22 1.99
CA CYS A 155 -6.10 15.19 1.70
C CYS A 155 -4.83 15.40 2.54
N ARG A 156 -4.07 14.31 2.70
CA ARG A 156 -2.70 14.31 3.20
C ARG A 156 -1.82 13.71 2.11
N ALA A 157 -0.67 14.32 1.84
CA ALA A 157 0.25 13.89 0.80
C ALA A 157 1.70 13.99 1.28
N PHE A 158 2.58 13.23 0.62
CA PHE A 158 4.02 13.31 0.84
C PHE A 158 4.70 13.51 -0.50
N ALA A 159 5.64 14.45 -0.55
CA ALA A 159 6.41 14.75 -1.75
C ALA A 159 7.90 14.71 -1.44
N THR A 160 8.69 14.20 -2.39
CA THR A 160 10.16 14.21 -2.29
C THR A 160 10.72 15.32 -3.15
N PHE A 161 11.50 16.20 -2.54
CA PHE A 161 12.21 17.27 -3.21
C PHE A 161 13.71 17.01 -3.23
N VAL A 162 14.38 17.47 -4.27
CA VAL A 162 15.84 17.41 -4.42
C VAL A 162 16.39 18.82 -4.52
N ALA A 163 17.35 19.13 -3.65
CA ALA A 163 18.03 20.42 -3.64
C ALA A 163 19.10 20.48 -4.73
N ARG A 164 19.09 21.55 -5.54
CA ARG A 164 20.07 21.79 -6.61
C ARG A 164 20.65 23.20 -6.48
N ARG A 165 21.98 23.30 -6.49
CA ARG A 165 22.70 24.59 -6.48
C ARG A 165 22.97 25.11 -7.90
N THR A 166 23.29 24.20 -8.80
CA THR A 166 23.51 24.39 -10.24
C THR A 166 23.13 23.10 -10.96
N GLU A 167 23.02 23.10 -12.30
CA GLU A 167 22.58 21.92 -13.06
C GLU A 167 23.39 20.64 -12.77
N ALA A 168 24.66 20.75 -12.34
CA ALA A 168 25.54 19.61 -12.12
C ALA A 168 25.78 19.23 -10.64
N GLY A 169 25.36 20.04 -9.65
CA GLY A 169 25.78 19.87 -8.25
C GLY A 169 24.68 19.38 -7.30
N LYS A 170 24.84 18.16 -6.74
CA LYS A 170 24.05 17.71 -5.58
C LYS A 170 24.47 18.49 -4.33
N VAL A 171 23.50 19.01 -3.59
CA VAL A 171 23.74 19.71 -2.31
C VAL A 171 23.62 18.72 -1.17
N GLN A 172 24.55 18.78 -0.21
CA GLN A 172 24.44 18.03 1.03
C GLN A 172 23.55 18.81 2.01
N LEU A 173 22.43 18.20 2.39
CA LEU A 173 21.43 18.80 3.26
C LEU A 173 21.78 18.60 4.73
N LYS A 174 21.45 19.60 5.56
CA LYS A 174 21.46 19.44 7.02
C LYS A 174 20.34 18.49 7.43
N GLN A 175 20.62 17.59 8.36
CA GLN A 175 19.61 16.68 8.91
C GLN A 175 18.57 17.48 9.72
N VAL A 176 17.30 17.10 9.59
CA VAL A 176 16.22 17.67 10.43
C VAL A 176 16.29 17.00 11.80
N ILE A 177 16.21 17.80 12.86
CA ILE A 177 16.15 17.33 14.24
C ILE A 177 14.68 17.41 14.69
N PRO A 178 13.99 16.27 14.89
CA PRO A 178 12.61 16.29 15.38
C PRO A 178 12.57 16.60 16.88
N HIS A 179 11.71 17.53 17.28
CA HIS A 179 11.56 17.96 18.68
C HIS A 179 10.36 17.32 19.37
N THR A 180 9.21 17.25 18.69
CA THR A 180 7.98 16.68 19.27
C THR A 180 7.88 15.17 19.02
N GLN A 181 7.06 14.47 19.80
CA GLN A 181 6.81 13.04 19.61
C GLN A 181 6.24 12.74 18.20
N MET A 182 5.35 13.60 17.71
CA MET A 182 4.83 13.51 16.35
C MET A 182 5.93 13.69 15.29
N GLU A 183 6.82 14.67 15.45
CA GLU A 183 7.96 14.87 14.54
C GLU A 183 8.92 13.67 14.56
N GLN A 184 9.16 13.06 15.73
CA GLN A 184 10.01 11.87 15.84
C GLN A 184 9.39 10.66 15.12
N MET A 185 8.07 10.49 15.25
CA MET A 185 7.32 9.47 14.53
C MET A 185 7.38 9.71 13.02
N GLU A 186 7.09 10.93 12.56
CA GLU A 186 7.12 11.30 11.14
C GLU A 186 8.51 11.14 10.54
N TYR A 187 9.57 11.48 11.27
CA TYR A 187 10.97 11.29 10.86
C TYR A 187 11.31 9.81 10.67
N SER A 188 10.81 8.95 11.55
CA SER A 188 11.02 7.50 11.47
C SER A 188 10.26 6.91 10.29
N LEU A 189 8.97 7.24 10.14
CA LEU A 189 8.13 6.80 9.02
C LEU A 189 8.63 7.30 7.66
N ALA A 190 9.28 8.47 7.60
CA ALA A 190 9.86 8.99 6.37
C ALA A 190 10.98 8.09 5.79
N ALA A 191 11.73 7.38 6.64
CA ALA A 191 12.71 6.39 6.16
C ALA A 191 12.03 5.19 5.49
N GLU A 192 10.98 4.66 6.12
CA GLU A 192 10.23 3.53 5.58
C GLU A 192 9.53 3.91 4.27
N ARG A 193 8.87 5.07 4.21
CA ARG A 193 8.32 5.61 2.96
C ARG A 193 9.38 5.73 1.86
N ARG A 194 10.57 6.27 2.18
CA ARG A 194 11.66 6.34 1.19
C ARG A 194 12.08 4.96 0.68
N ARG A 195 12.21 3.97 1.56
CA ARG A 195 12.53 2.58 1.18
C ARG A 195 11.46 2.04 0.23
N MET A 196 10.18 2.28 0.54
CA MET A 196 9.04 1.89 -0.28
C MET A 196 9.05 2.53 -1.68
N ARG A 197 9.45 3.81 -1.79
CA ARG A 197 9.56 4.53 -3.07
C ARG A 197 10.60 3.93 -4.00
N LEU A 198 11.77 3.57 -3.46
CA LEU A 198 12.85 2.97 -4.25
C LEU A 198 12.43 1.61 -4.81
N ILE A 199 11.83 0.78 -3.96
CA ILE A 199 11.27 -0.52 -4.36
C ILE A 199 10.17 -0.36 -5.41
N HIS A 200 9.32 0.67 -5.28
CA HIS A 200 8.25 0.96 -6.24
C HIS A 200 8.79 1.25 -7.66
N ALA A 201 9.84 2.08 -7.76
CA ALA A 201 10.45 2.44 -9.03
C ALA A 201 11.05 1.22 -9.76
N GLU A 202 11.67 0.30 -9.03
CA GLU A 202 12.19 -0.96 -9.56
C GLU A 202 11.04 -1.81 -10.10
N ILE A 203 10.04 -2.09 -9.26
CA ILE A 203 8.88 -2.92 -9.61
C ILE A 203 8.13 -2.42 -10.85
N ILE A 204 7.82 -1.12 -10.95
CA ILE A 204 7.04 -0.59 -12.09
C ILE A 204 7.78 -0.75 -13.41
N THR A 205 9.09 -0.51 -13.41
CA THR A 205 9.93 -0.56 -14.62
C THR A 205 9.94 -1.98 -15.20
N ASP A 206 9.84 -2.99 -14.33
CA ASP A 206 9.87 -4.40 -14.70
C ASP A 206 8.54 -4.96 -15.20
N LEU A 207 7.43 -4.25 -14.95
CA LEU A 207 6.11 -4.66 -15.37
C LEU A 207 5.77 -4.28 -16.82
N LEU A 208 6.52 -3.39 -17.47
CA LEU A 208 6.12 -2.73 -18.73
C LEU A 208 6.32 -3.53 -20.04
N LYS A 209 6.23 -4.88 -20.06
CA LYS A 209 6.29 -5.68 -21.32
C LYS A 209 4.91 -6.26 -21.68
N CYS A 210 4.36 -5.87 -22.84
CA CYS A 210 2.95 -6.09 -23.21
C CYS A 210 2.71 -7.24 -24.20
N GLN A 211 1.56 -7.91 -24.03
CA GLN A 211 0.80 -8.66 -25.05
C GLN A 211 -0.71 -8.47 -24.80
N THR A 212 -1.50 -8.45 -25.88
CA THR A 212 -2.93 -8.08 -25.93
C THR A 212 -3.88 -9.29 -25.91
N GLN A 213 -5.10 -9.11 -25.41
CA GLN A 213 -6.17 -10.12 -25.48
C GLN A 213 -7.54 -9.47 -25.77
N GLU A 214 -8.39 -10.16 -26.55
CA GLU A 214 -9.65 -9.62 -27.09
C GLU A 214 -10.89 -10.01 -26.27
N TYR A 215 -11.77 -9.02 -26.00
CA TYR A 215 -13.13 -9.25 -25.47
C TYR A 215 -14.18 -8.64 -26.40
N LYS A 216 -15.23 -9.39 -26.75
CA LYS A 216 -16.18 -9.07 -27.86
C LYS A 216 -17.14 -7.90 -27.62
N ASP A 217 -17.39 -7.46 -26.37
CA ASP A 217 -18.43 -6.44 -26.05
C ASP A 217 -17.91 -5.21 -25.26
N ALA A 218 -16.69 -4.73 -25.55
CA ALA A 218 -16.06 -3.65 -24.78
C ALA A 218 -15.65 -2.45 -25.65
N VAL A 219 -15.72 -1.23 -25.10
CA VAL A 219 -15.37 0.01 -25.81
C VAL A 219 -13.85 0.06 -26.03
N PRO A 220 -13.34 0.33 -27.24
CA PRO A 220 -11.91 0.47 -27.48
C PRO A 220 -11.30 1.63 -26.69
N ALA A 221 -10.21 1.39 -25.96
CA ALA A 221 -9.51 2.42 -25.18
C ALA A 221 -9.07 3.61 -26.07
N GLU A 222 -8.73 3.37 -27.33
CA GLU A 222 -8.34 4.38 -28.32
C GLU A 222 -9.33 5.54 -28.43
N ARG A 223 -10.65 5.31 -28.26
CA ARG A 223 -11.67 6.38 -28.33
C ARG A 223 -11.52 7.40 -27.20
N THR A 224 -10.89 7.01 -26.10
CA THR A 224 -10.64 7.87 -24.95
C THR A 224 -9.31 8.61 -25.02
N ARG A 225 -8.46 8.31 -26.02
CA ARG A 225 -7.10 8.87 -26.11
C ARG A 225 -7.13 10.38 -26.33
N VAL A 226 -6.49 11.12 -25.42
CA VAL A 226 -6.32 12.57 -25.51
C VAL A 226 -4.84 12.89 -25.66
N GLU A 227 -4.54 13.87 -26.50
CA GLU A 227 -3.19 14.42 -26.65
C GLU A 227 -3.31 15.95 -26.57
N SER A 228 -2.52 16.57 -25.70
CA SER A 228 -2.38 18.03 -25.59
C SER A 228 -0.91 18.40 -25.64
N VAL A 229 -0.61 19.61 -26.12
CA VAL A 229 0.74 20.15 -26.15
C VAL A 229 0.77 21.51 -25.49
N GLU A 230 1.54 21.63 -24.41
CA GLU A 230 1.68 22.85 -23.62
C GLU A 230 3.08 23.44 -23.80
N LEU A 231 3.16 24.75 -24.03
CA LEU A 231 4.45 25.47 -24.07
C LEU A 231 4.83 25.90 -22.64
N VAL A 232 6.04 25.57 -22.21
CA VAL A 232 6.56 26.03 -20.93
C VAL A 232 6.96 27.50 -21.05
N LEU A 233 6.25 28.35 -20.32
CA LEU A 233 6.45 29.80 -20.26
C LEU A 233 7.09 30.19 -18.92
N PRO A 234 7.64 31.42 -18.78
CA PRO A 234 8.19 31.91 -17.52
C PRO A 234 7.34 31.71 -16.26
N PRO A 235 6.00 31.94 -16.24
CA PRO A 235 5.19 31.70 -15.05
C PRO A 235 5.06 30.22 -14.67
N HIS A 236 5.46 29.29 -15.55
CA HIS A 236 5.39 27.84 -15.32
C HIS A 236 6.66 27.28 -14.66
N ALA A 237 7.71 28.11 -14.54
CA ALA A 237 9.02 27.70 -14.06
C ALA A 237 9.45 28.51 -12.84
N ASN A 238 10.33 27.93 -12.04
CA ASN A 238 10.98 28.60 -10.93
C ASN A 238 12.01 29.62 -11.42
N HIS A 239 12.59 30.38 -10.48
CA HIS A 239 13.63 31.38 -10.78
C HIS A 239 14.91 30.78 -11.40
N GLN A 240 15.06 29.44 -11.39
CA GLN A 240 16.13 28.69 -12.04
C GLN A 240 15.69 28.08 -13.39
N VAL A 241 14.62 28.59 -14.01
CA VAL A 241 14.16 28.20 -15.36
C VAL A 241 13.62 26.76 -15.43
N SER A 242 13.52 26.03 -14.30
CA SER A 242 12.98 24.67 -14.24
C SER A 242 11.46 24.70 -14.02
N THR A 243 10.71 23.94 -14.81
CA THR A 243 9.24 23.85 -14.70
C THR A 243 8.84 23.32 -13.32
N PHE A 244 7.84 23.95 -12.69
CA PHE A 244 7.29 23.46 -11.42
C PHE A 244 6.57 22.12 -11.62
N GLY A 245 6.84 21.15 -10.72
CA GLY A 245 6.18 19.85 -10.74
C GLY A 245 4.66 19.98 -10.64
N GLY A 246 4.18 20.92 -9.82
CA GLY A 246 2.76 21.25 -9.68
C GLY A 246 2.10 21.72 -10.96
N GLN A 247 2.82 22.45 -11.82
CA GLN A 247 2.28 22.89 -13.09
C GLN A 247 2.13 21.72 -14.08
N ILE A 248 3.11 20.81 -14.10
CA ILE A 248 3.03 19.58 -14.92
C ILE A 248 1.86 18.71 -14.44
N MET A 249 1.73 18.52 -13.12
CA MET A 249 0.61 17.78 -12.52
C MET A 249 -0.76 18.38 -12.90
N ALA A 250 -0.89 19.70 -12.88
CA ALA A 250 -2.12 20.38 -13.26
C ALA A 250 -2.52 20.10 -14.72
N TRP A 251 -1.56 20.15 -15.64
CA TRP A 251 -1.84 19.84 -17.04
C TRP A 251 -2.13 18.35 -17.25
N MET A 252 -1.44 17.45 -16.54
CA MET A 252 -1.74 16.03 -16.59
C MET A 252 -3.16 15.72 -16.14
N GLU A 253 -3.61 16.33 -15.05
CA GLU A 253 -4.96 16.18 -14.52
C GLU A 253 -6.01 16.65 -15.54
N ASN A 254 -5.82 17.82 -16.15
CA ASN A 254 -6.72 18.33 -17.19
C ASN A 254 -6.90 17.34 -18.35
N VAL A 255 -5.79 16.78 -18.87
CA VAL A 255 -5.82 15.83 -19.99
C VAL A 255 -6.43 14.49 -19.54
N ALA A 256 -6.16 14.05 -18.31
CA ALA A 256 -6.76 12.84 -17.73
C ALA A 256 -8.28 12.96 -17.60
N THR A 257 -8.75 14.10 -17.09
CA THR A 257 -10.17 14.41 -16.91
C THR A 257 -10.92 14.42 -18.23
N ILE A 258 -10.30 14.93 -19.31
CA ILE A 258 -10.89 14.86 -20.66
C ILE A 258 -10.97 13.41 -21.13
N ALA A 259 -9.93 12.59 -20.92
CA ALA A 259 -9.93 11.18 -21.32
C ALA A 259 -11.01 10.39 -20.58
N ALA A 260 -11.14 10.60 -19.26
CA ALA A 260 -12.20 10.02 -18.43
C ALA A 260 -13.60 10.48 -18.90
N SER A 261 -13.77 11.77 -19.18
CA SER A 261 -15.04 12.33 -19.66
C SER A 261 -15.48 11.70 -20.98
N ARG A 262 -14.54 11.39 -21.90
CA ARG A 262 -14.84 10.71 -23.16
C ARG A 262 -15.39 9.29 -22.98
N LEU A 263 -15.09 8.63 -21.86
CA LEU A 263 -15.63 7.31 -21.56
C LEU A 263 -17.02 7.39 -20.94
N CYS A 264 -17.21 8.23 -19.93
CA CYS A 264 -18.47 8.29 -19.18
C CYS A 264 -19.51 9.24 -19.77
N ASN A 265 -19.13 10.13 -20.69
CA ASN A 265 -19.97 11.23 -21.17
C ASN A 265 -20.57 12.07 -20.03
N ALA A 266 -19.82 12.18 -18.94
CA ALA A 266 -20.19 12.89 -17.73
C ALA A 266 -18.95 13.60 -17.16
N HIS A 267 -19.07 14.17 -15.98
CA HIS A 267 -18.00 14.90 -15.30
C HIS A 267 -17.38 14.00 -14.22
N PRO A 268 -16.20 13.42 -14.49
CA PRO A 268 -15.54 12.54 -13.54
C PRO A 268 -14.84 13.35 -12.45
N THR A 269 -14.90 12.87 -11.22
CA THR A 269 -14.20 13.43 -10.07
C THR A 269 -12.94 12.61 -9.81
N LEU A 270 -11.79 13.28 -9.72
CA LEU A 270 -10.52 12.63 -9.38
C LEU A 270 -10.54 12.20 -7.90
N ARG A 271 -10.30 10.93 -7.62
CA ARG A 271 -10.26 10.36 -6.27
C ARG A 271 -8.85 10.09 -5.80
N THR A 272 -8.06 9.43 -6.63
CA THR A 272 -6.69 9.09 -6.26
C THR A 272 -5.70 9.38 -7.37
N ILE A 273 -4.49 9.72 -6.98
CA ILE A 273 -3.32 9.78 -7.86
C ILE A 273 -2.31 8.80 -7.28
N ASP A 274 -1.86 7.85 -8.11
CA ASP A 274 -0.86 6.88 -7.70
C ASP A 274 0.53 7.53 -7.64
N MET A 275 1.39 7.00 -6.78
CA MET A 275 2.77 7.44 -6.63
C MET A 275 3.51 7.44 -7.97
N PHE A 276 4.19 8.55 -8.27
CA PHE A 276 5.00 8.66 -9.49
C PHE A 276 6.28 9.47 -9.29
N HIS A 277 7.20 9.35 -10.26
CA HIS A 277 8.49 10.02 -10.27
C HIS A 277 8.65 10.93 -11.49
N PHE A 278 9.29 12.07 -11.26
CA PHE A 278 9.85 12.91 -12.32
C PHE A 278 11.22 12.35 -12.70
N ARG A 279 11.35 11.86 -13.93
CA ARG A 279 12.56 11.21 -14.47
C ARG A 279 13.54 12.20 -15.08
N GLY A 280 13.05 13.34 -15.56
CA GLY A 280 13.87 14.35 -16.22
C GLY A 280 13.38 15.77 -15.92
N PRO A 281 14.28 16.76 -15.98
CA PRO A 281 13.89 18.16 -15.85
C PRO A 281 13.19 18.65 -17.12
N SER A 282 12.29 19.61 -16.95
CA SER A 282 11.73 20.42 -18.02
C SER A 282 12.07 21.88 -17.77
N HIS A 283 12.29 22.65 -18.85
CA HIS A 283 12.73 24.04 -18.77
C HIS A 283 11.85 24.98 -19.59
N ILE A 284 11.95 26.27 -19.33
CA ILE A 284 11.30 27.30 -20.17
C ILE A 284 11.64 27.10 -21.65
N GLY A 285 10.62 27.14 -22.49
CA GLY A 285 10.71 26.92 -23.94
C GLY A 285 10.57 25.45 -24.36
N ASP A 286 10.51 24.49 -23.43
CA ASP A 286 10.12 23.12 -23.75
C ASP A 286 8.64 23.09 -24.18
N ARG A 287 8.32 22.16 -25.08
CA ARG A 287 6.95 21.76 -25.41
C ARG A 287 6.67 20.44 -24.72
N LEU A 288 5.70 20.43 -23.82
CA LEU A 288 5.25 19.25 -23.10
C LEU A 288 4.08 18.61 -23.85
N VAL A 289 4.32 17.42 -24.40
CA VAL A 289 3.28 16.56 -24.97
C VAL A 289 2.71 15.69 -23.87
N LEU A 290 1.41 15.84 -23.64
CA LEU A 290 0.66 15.12 -22.62
C LEU A 290 -0.28 14.15 -23.33
N LYS A 291 -0.10 12.86 -23.07
CA LYS A 291 -0.91 11.79 -23.66
C LYS A 291 -1.66 11.09 -22.55
N ALA A 292 -2.99 11.09 -22.60
CA ALA A 292 -3.82 10.35 -21.67
C ALA A 292 -4.69 9.31 -22.39
N ILE A 293 -4.97 8.21 -21.71
CA ILE A 293 -5.89 7.17 -22.17
C ILE A 293 -6.51 6.49 -20.95
N VAL A 294 -7.78 6.10 -21.04
CA VAL A 294 -8.38 5.27 -20.00
C VAL A 294 -7.85 3.85 -20.14
N ASN A 295 -7.07 3.40 -19.17
CA ASN A 295 -6.54 2.04 -19.13
C ASN A 295 -7.63 1.07 -18.70
N ASN A 296 -8.28 1.47 -17.59
CA ASN A 296 -9.20 0.77 -16.71
C ASN A 296 -10.65 1.29 -16.69
N SER A 297 -11.71 0.49 -16.86
CA SER A 297 -12.95 0.77 -16.13
C SER A 297 -13.34 -0.37 -15.19
N PHE A 298 -13.63 0.00 -13.95
CA PHE A 298 -14.25 -0.83 -12.92
C PHE A 298 -15.75 -0.52 -12.87
N LYS A 299 -16.47 -1.14 -11.95
CA LYS A 299 -17.92 -0.92 -11.83
C LYS A 299 -18.26 0.56 -11.62
N HIS A 300 -17.52 1.24 -10.74
CA HIS A 300 -17.82 2.62 -10.30
C HIS A 300 -16.67 3.61 -10.48
N SER A 301 -15.49 3.13 -10.85
CA SER A 301 -14.29 3.93 -11.02
C SER A 301 -13.59 3.58 -12.32
N MET A 302 -12.74 4.48 -12.82
CA MET A 302 -11.89 4.24 -13.97
C MET A 302 -10.47 4.69 -13.68
N GLU A 303 -9.50 4.01 -14.28
CA GLU A 303 -8.08 4.36 -14.18
C GLU A 303 -7.63 4.97 -15.50
N VAL A 304 -7.07 6.17 -15.42
CA VAL A 304 -6.52 6.90 -16.55
C VAL A 304 -5.02 6.98 -16.42
N GLY A 305 -4.30 6.49 -17.43
CA GLY A 305 -2.86 6.67 -17.53
C GLY A 305 -2.55 7.97 -18.26
N VAL A 306 -1.61 8.74 -17.73
CA VAL A 306 -1.09 9.96 -18.37
C VAL A 306 0.42 9.88 -18.48
N CYS A 307 0.94 10.26 -19.64
CA CYS A 307 2.36 10.36 -19.93
C CYS A 307 2.70 11.79 -20.35
N ALA A 308 3.74 12.37 -19.75
CA ALA A 308 4.29 13.66 -20.12
C ALA A 308 5.67 13.48 -20.75
N GLU A 309 5.84 14.02 -21.96
CA GLU A 309 7.10 14.01 -22.71
C GLU A 309 7.47 15.46 -23.08
N ALA A 310 8.71 15.86 -22.88
CA ALA A 310 9.19 17.19 -23.25
C ALA A 310 10.11 17.11 -24.47
N TYR A 311 10.00 18.09 -25.36
CA TYR A 311 10.97 18.30 -26.44
C TYR A 311 11.22 19.80 -26.67
N LYS A 312 12.38 20.11 -27.24
CA LYS A 312 12.76 21.47 -27.61
C LYS A 312 13.29 21.47 -29.04
N GLY A 313 12.57 22.13 -29.95
CA GLY A 313 12.93 22.11 -31.37
C GLY A 313 12.85 20.70 -31.97
N GLY A 314 13.91 20.26 -32.67
CA GLY A 314 14.03 18.94 -33.29
C GLY A 314 14.66 17.86 -32.42
N GLU A 315 14.87 18.11 -31.12
CA GLU A 315 15.41 17.13 -30.18
C GLU A 315 14.45 15.95 -29.95
N PRO A 316 14.98 14.75 -29.59
CA PRO A 316 14.15 13.60 -29.26
C PRO A 316 13.29 13.86 -28.02
N LEU A 317 12.10 13.24 -27.99
CA LEU A 317 11.19 13.31 -26.85
C LEU A 317 11.85 12.75 -25.58
N ARG A 318 11.87 13.56 -24.52
CA ARG A 318 12.34 13.16 -23.19
C ARG A 318 11.14 12.81 -22.33
N HIS A 319 11.10 11.58 -21.83
CA HIS A 319 10.06 11.17 -20.89
C HIS A 319 10.24 11.87 -19.54
N ILE A 320 9.30 12.74 -19.17
CA ILE A 320 9.35 13.52 -17.93
C ILE A 320 8.74 12.71 -16.79
N ASN A 321 7.50 12.27 -16.93
CA ASN A 321 6.85 11.40 -15.96
C ASN A 321 5.66 10.67 -16.58
N SER A 322 5.20 9.63 -15.87
CA SER A 322 3.90 9.02 -16.11
C SER A 322 3.18 8.87 -14.77
N ALA A 323 1.88 9.11 -14.76
CA ALA A 323 1.04 8.96 -13.58
C ALA A 323 -0.22 8.17 -13.93
N PHE A 324 -0.80 7.54 -12.92
CA PHE A 324 -2.10 6.88 -13.00
C PHE A 324 -3.06 7.60 -12.06
N MET A 325 -4.25 7.85 -12.56
CA MET A 325 -5.26 8.65 -11.87
C MET A 325 -6.57 7.86 -11.84
N THR A 326 -7.16 7.70 -10.66
CA THR A 326 -8.44 7.02 -10.49
C THR A 326 -9.56 8.04 -10.38
N PHE A 327 -10.50 7.94 -11.31
CA PHE A 327 -11.68 8.78 -11.35
C PHE A 327 -12.92 7.99 -10.95
N GLU A 328 -13.85 8.66 -10.30
CA GLU A 328 -15.21 8.18 -10.08
C GLU A 328 -16.19 9.09 -10.80
N VAL A 329 -17.34 8.55 -11.16
CA VAL A 329 -18.44 9.34 -11.73
C VAL A 329 -19.58 9.31 -10.74
N LEU A 330 -19.96 10.48 -10.26
CA LEU A 330 -21.06 10.67 -9.33
C LEU A 330 -22.28 11.18 -10.11
N ASP A 331 -23.46 10.69 -9.77
CA ASP A 331 -24.71 11.29 -10.24
C ASP A 331 -25.04 12.58 -9.48
N GLY A 332 -26.15 13.24 -9.85
CA GLY A 332 -26.60 14.48 -9.20
C GLY A 332 -26.89 14.34 -7.69
N GLU A 333 -27.06 13.11 -7.19
CA GLU A 333 -27.26 12.77 -5.77
C GLU A 333 -25.96 12.32 -5.09
N ARG A 334 -24.79 12.55 -5.72
CA ARG A 334 -23.45 12.13 -5.27
C ARG A 334 -23.28 10.60 -5.14
N LYS A 335 -24.05 9.80 -5.86
CA LYS A 335 -23.94 8.34 -5.86
C LYS A 335 -23.14 7.84 -7.07
N ALA A 336 -22.31 6.82 -6.85
CA ALA A 336 -21.43 6.30 -7.88
C ALA A 336 -22.20 5.64 -9.05
N CYS A 337 -21.98 6.16 -10.26
CA CYS A 337 -22.54 5.65 -11.50
C CYS A 337 -21.84 4.36 -11.94
N THR A 338 -22.54 3.55 -12.74
CA THR A 338 -21.92 2.36 -13.34
C THR A 338 -21.25 2.74 -14.66
N LEU A 339 -20.00 2.35 -14.85
CA LEU A 339 -19.21 2.72 -16.02
C LEU A 339 -19.20 1.64 -17.12
N PRO A 340 -19.11 2.02 -18.40
CA PRO A 340 -18.98 1.06 -19.50
C PRO A 340 -17.64 0.34 -19.43
N ARG A 341 -17.61 -0.96 -19.73
CA ARG A 341 -16.38 -1.76 -19.76
C ARG A 341 -15.49 -1.36 -20.94
N ILE A 342 -14.21 -1.09 -20.66
CA ILE A 342 -13.18 -0.83 -21.66
C ILE A 342 -12.50 -2.12 -22.10
N ARG A 343 -12.14 -2.18 -23.38
CA ARG A 343 -11.19 -3.15 -23.92
C ARG A 343 -9.78 -2.56 -23.69
N PRO A 344 -8.99 -3.09 -22.75
CA PRO A 344 -7.69 -2.51 -22.43
C PRO A 344 -6.67 -2.81 -23.54
N ASP A 345 -5.77 -1.87 -23.79
CA ASP A 345 -4.60 -2.07 -24.66
C ASP A 345 -3.44 -2.76 -23.91
N CYS A 346 -3.51 -2.87 -22.57
CA CYS A 346 -2.45 -3.43 -21.71
C CYS A 346 -2.94 -4.58 -20.82
N SER A 347 -2.03 -5.52 -20.52
CA SER A 347 -2.37 -6.81 -19.89
C SER A 347 -2.91 -6.71 -18.44
N PRO A 348 -3.79 -7.63 -18.01
CA PRO A 348 -4.34 -7.69 -16.64
C PRO A 348 -3.29 -7.91 -15.53
N LYS A 349 -2.13 -8.52 -15.86
CA LYS A 349 -1.04 -8.82 -14.91
C LYS A 349 -0.43 -7.58 -14.30
N ILE A 350 -0.07 -6.63 -15.17
CA ILE A 350 0.57 -5.37 -14.83
C ILE A 350 -0.29 -4.59 -13.83
N ARG A 351 -1.61 -4.74 -13.95
CA ARG A 351 -2.61 -4.08 -13.09
C ARG A 351 -2.75 -4.74 -11.72
N LEU A 352 -2.70 -6.07 -11.63
CA LEU A 352 -2.70 -6.79 -10.35
C LEU A 352 -1.42 -6.52 -9.56
N ASP A 353 -0.27 -6.56 -10.24
CA ASP A 353 1.00 -6.22 -9.64
C ASP A 353 1.01 -4.77 -9.12
N ARG A 354 0.49 -3.79 -9.90
CA ARG A 354 0.46 -2.38 -9.49
C ARG A 354 -0.51 -2.09 -8.34
N LYS A 355 -1.76 -2.58 -8.41
CA LYS A 355 -2.80 -2.30 -7.41
C LYS A 355 -2.41 -2.78 -6.00
N TYR A 356 -1.79 -3.96 -5.90
CA TYR A 356 -1.55 -4.61 -4.60
C TYR A 356 -0.15 -4.41 -4.04
N ILE A 357 0.81 -3.96 -4.86
CA ILE A 357 2.11 -3.48 -4.38
C ILE A 357 1.96 -2.10 -3.72
N VAL A 358 0.97 -1.29 -4.14
CA VAL A 358 0.67 0.04 -3.56
C VAL A 358 -0.14 -0.08 -2.27
N SER A 359 -1.08 -1.01 -2.19
CA SER A 359 -1.95 -1.16 -1.02
C SER A 359 -1.31 -1.83 0.20
N CYS A 360 -0.45 -2.84 0.00
CA CYS A 360 0.22 -3.54 1.08
C CYS A 360 1.28 -2.70 1.80
N LYS A 361 1.53 -1.49 1.30
CA LYS A 361 2.46 -0.49 1.85
C LYS A 361 1.76 0.52 2.78
N HIS A 362 0.44 0.48 2.89
CA HIS A 362 -0.36 1.37 3.74
C HIS A 362 -0.71 0.77 5.11
N THR A 363 -0.29 -0.46 5.43
CA THR A 363 -0.45 -0.96 6.80
C THR A 363 0.55 -0.25 7.71
N GLU A 364 0.04 0.50 8.68
CA GLU A 364 0.80 1.05 9.84
C GLU A 364 1.53 -0.06 10.63
N VAL A 365 1.22 -1.32 10.35
CA VAL A 365 1.80 -2.51 10.96
C VAL A 365 3.04 -2.96 10.18
N PRO A 366 4.19 -3.15 10.84
CA PRO A 366 5.40 -3.66 10.19
C PRO A 366 5.17 -5.06 9.63
N VAL A 367 5.62 -5.27 8.38
CA VAL A 367 5.39 -6.53 7.64
C VAL A 367 6.19 -7.69 8.23
N SER A 368 7.34 -7.40 8.84
CA SER A 368 8.16 -8.32 9.62
C SER A 368 8.30 -7.83 11.06
N VAL A 369 8.28 -8.75 12.02
CA VAL A 369 8.44 -8.44 13.46
C VAL A 369 9.83 -8.84 13.94
N PRO A 370 10.50 -8.04 14.79
CA PRO A 370 11.74 -8.44 15.43
C PRO A 370 11.57 -9.76 16.18
N TRP A 371 12.44 -10.73 15.90
CA TRP A 371 12.50 -11.94 16.69
C TRP A 371 13.13 -11.62 18.04
N ASP A 372 12.36 -11.87 19.09
CA ASP A 372 12.76 -11.71 20.47
C ASP A 372 12.46 -13.02 21.22
N PRO A 373 13.50 -13.76 21.67
CA PRO A 373 13.32 -15.01 22.41
C PRO A 373 12.43 -14.86 23.66
N SER A 374 12.43 -13.69 24.29
CA SER A 374 11.59 -13.43 25.48
C SER A 374 10.09 -13.38 25.16
N ASN A 375 9.75 -13.06 23.91
CA ASN A 375 8.37 -12.93 23.42
C ASN A 375 7.97 -14.08 22.47
N GLN A 376 8.73 -15.16 22.40
CA GLN A 376 8.52 -16.25 21.43
C GLN A 376 7.10 -16.83 21.46
N MET A 377 6.55 -17.09 22.65
CA MET A 377 5.20 -17.65 22.82
C MET A 377 4.12 -16.73 22.23
N TYR A 378 4.28 -15.43 22.43
CA TYR A 378 3.36 -14.42 21.92
C TYR A 378 3.47 -14.29 20.39
N LEU A 379 4.68 -14.33 19.85
CA LEU A 379 4.93 -14.31 18.41
C LEU A 379 4.30 -15.53 17.71
N SER A 380 4.48 -16.73 18.26
CA SER A 380 3.87 -17.95 17.75
C SER A 380 2.35 -17.94 17.86
N TYR A 381 1.81 -17.50 19.00
CA TYR A 381 0.36 -17.36 19.19
C TYR A 381 -0.26 -16.40 18.16
N ASN A 382 0.37 -15.24 17.95
CA ASN A 382 -0.08 -14.25 16.98
C ASN A 382 0.02 -14.75 15.53
N ASN A 383 1.04 -15.55 15.22
CA ASN A 383 1.18 -16.18 13.91
C ASN A 383 -0.01 -17.12 13.62
N VAL A 384 -0.32 -18.00 14.57
CA VAL A 384 -1.45 -18.95 14.45
C VAL A 384 -2.80 -18.22 14.44
N SER A 385 -2.98 -17.20 15.29
CA SER A 385 -4.23 -16.44 15.35
C SER A 385 -4.48 -15.63 14.07
N ALA A 386 -3.43 -15.07 13.46
CA ALA A 386 -3.53 -14.39 12.17
C ALA A 386 -3.99 -15.32 11.05
N LEU A 387 -3.50 -16.56 11.01
CA LEU A 387 -3.95 -17.57 10.05
C LEU A 387 -5.41 -17.97 10.29
N LYS A 388 -5.81 -18.20 11.56
CA LYS A 388 -7.20 -18.49 11.92
C LYS A 388 -8.14 -17.35 11.51
N LEU A 389 -7.75 -16.10 11.75
CA LEU A 389 -8.53 -14.93 11.37
C LEU A 389 -8.72 -14.88 9.85
N MET A 390 -7.69 -15.21 9.07
CA MET A 390 -7.77 -15.26 7.60
C MET A 390 -8.75 -16.34 7.10
N ASP A 391 -8.76 -17.51 7.74
CA ASP A 391 -9.68 -18.61 7.42
C ASP A 391 -11.15 -18.22 7.67
N THR A 392 -11.42 -17.38 8.68
CA THR A 392 -12.77 -16.90 9.00
C THR A 392 -13.31 -15.79 8.10
N ARG A 393 -12.49 -15.26 7.16
CA ARG A 393 -12.95 -14.17 6.28
C ARG A 393 -13.99 -14.65 5.27
N ASN A 394 -14.97 -13.79 5.02
CA ASN A 394 -16.04 -14.01 4.06
C ASN A 394 -15.71 -13.38 2.70
N ASN A 395 -16.57 -13.58 1.69
CA ASN A 395 -16.47 -12.95 0.36
C ASN A 395 -15.30 -13.39 -0.54
N TRP A 396 -14.76 -14.59 -0.32
CA TRP A 396 -13.80 -15.19 -1.24
C TRP A 396 -14.42 -15.40 -2.64
N VAL A 397 -13.78 -14.86 -3.67
CA VAL A 397 -14.21 -15.02 -5.07
C VAL A 397 -13.38 -16.13 -5.71
N LEU A 398 -14.04 -17.11 -6.33
CA LEU A 398 -13.36 -18.13 -7.12
C LEU A 398 -12.77 -17.48 -8.38
N THR A 399 -11.45 -17.44 -8.48
CA THR A 399 -10.74 -16.85 -9.61
C THR A 399 -10.55 -17.86 -10.73
N SER A 400 -10.19 -19.10 -10.36
CA SER A 400 -9.86 -20.14 -11.32
C SER A 400 -9.90 -21.54 -10.70
N GLU A 401 -10.33 -22.53 -11.48
CA GLU A 401 -10.39 -23.95 -11.07
C GLU A 401 -9.79 -24.83 -12.16
N LYS A 402 -8.85 -25.72 -11.78
CA LYS A 402 -8.23 -26.68 -12.70
C LYS A 402 -7.75 -27.91 -11.94
N ASN A 403 -7.99 -29.11 -12.47
CA ASN A 403 -7.50 -30.38 -11.92
C ASN A 403 -7.77 -30.55 -10.41
N LYS A 404 -8.99 -30.23 -9.94
CA LYS A 404 -9.41 -30.28 -8.53
C LYS A 404 -8.65 -29.33 -7.58
N VAL A 405 -7.87 -28.40 -8.12
CA VAL A 405 -7.27 -27.29 -7.38
C VAL A 405 -8.09 -26.03 -7.68
N ARG A 406 -8.50 -25.30 -6.62
CA ARG A 406 -9.30 -24.08 -6.74
C ARG A 406 -8.53 -22.91 -6.15
N LEU A 407 -8.35 -21.84 -6.93
CA LEU A 407 -7.76 -20.58 -6.49
C LEU A 407 -8.89 -19.58 -6.23
N TYR A 408 -8.90 -19.03 -5.02
CA TYR A 408 -9.79 -17.95 -4.62
C TYR A 408 -8.97 -16.71 -4.29
N THR A 409 -9.54 -15.55 -4.57
CA THR A 409 -9.00 -14.25 -4.18
C THR A 409 -10.01 -13.47 -3.36
N LEU A 410 -9.53 -12.71 -2.39
CA LEU A 410 -10.31 -11.77 -1.60
C LEU A 410 -9.57 -10.44 -1.60
N GLU A 411 -10.30 -9.37 -1.90
CA GLU A 411 -9.79 -8.00 -1.82
C GLU A 411 -10.52 -7.28 -0.68
N GLU A 412 -9.76 -6.79 0.31
CA GLU A 412 -10.31 -6.11 1.49
C GLU A 412 -9.31 -5.05 2.00
N ASN A 413 -9.77 -3.83 2.26
CA ASN A 413 -8.95 -2.70 2.71
C ASN A 413 -7.71 -2.49 1.83
N HIS A 414 -7.92 -2.55 0.51
CA HIS A 414 -6.90 -2.53 -0.52
C HIS A 414 -5.93 -3.73 -0.50
N MET A 415 -5.90 -4.59 0.51
CA MET A 415 -5.03 -5.78 0.56
C MET A 415 -5.58 -6.92 -0.31
N LEU A 416 -4.69 -7.66 -0.96
CA LEU A 416 -5.03 -8.89 -1.65
C LEU A 416 -4.72 -10.11 -0.80
N PHE A 417 -5.70 -10.97 -0.66
CA PHE A 417 -5.56 -12.29 -0.08
C PHE A 417 -5.86 -13.31 -1.17
N PHE A 418 -5.15 -14.43 -1.12
CA PHE A 418 -5.51 -15.57 -1.95
C PHE A 418 -5.49 -16.84 -1.12
N LYS A 419 -6.33 -17.80 -1.51
CA LYS A 419 -6.28 -19.15 -0.98
C LYS A 419 -6.38 -20.17 -2.08
N VAL A 420 -5.66 -21.26 -1.90
CA VAL A 420 -5.66 -22.40 -2.82
C VAL A 420 -6.19 -23.61 -2.07
N VAL A 421 -7.26 -24.20 -2.59
CA VAL A 421 -7.94 -25.36 -2.00
C VAL A 421 -7.70 -26.58 -2.88
N MET A 422 -7.30 -27.69 -2.26
CA MET A 422 -7.23 -29.00 -2.91
C MET A 422 -7.64 -30.11 -1.93
N CYS A 423 -8.00 -31.28 -2.47
CA CYS A 423 -8.27 -32.48 -1.68
C CYS A 423 -7.30 -33.58 -2.10
N VAL A 424 -6.80 -34.33 -1.13
CA VAL A 424 -5.88 -35.45 -1.32
C VAL A 424 -6.37 -36.67 -0.55
N SER A 425 -6.12 -37.87 -1.07
CA SER A 425 -6.49 -39.12 -0.39
C SER A 425 -5.36 -39.59 0.53
N VAL A 426 -5.04 -38.77 1.54
CA VAL A 426 -4.06 -39.03 2.60
C VAL A 426 -4.66 -38.66 3.96
N PRO A 427 -4.37 -39.39 5.06
CA PRO A 427 -4.81 -38.99 6.40
C PRO A 427 -4.29 -37.60 6.81
N ALA A 428 -5.10 -36.86 7.56
CA ALA A 428 -4.81 -35.47 7.92
C ALA A 428 -3.54 -35.32 8.78
N GLU A 429 -3.33 -36.24 9.74
CA GLU A 429 -2.15 -36.25 10.60
C GLU A 429 -0.85 -36.46 9.80
N GLN A 430 -0.86 -37.40 8.84
CA GLN A 430 0.30 -37.65 7.99
C GLN A 430 0.58 -36.45 7.07
N THR A 431 -0.48 -35.83 6.54
CA THR A 431 -0.39 -34.60 5.74
C THR A 431 0.23 -33.46 6.56
N PHE A 432 -0.20 -33.29 7.80
CA PHE A 432 0.35 -32.29 8.74
C PHE A 432 1.84 -32.51 9.00
N HIS A 433 2.28 -33.74 9.25
CA HIS A 433 3.70 -34.05 9.43
C HIS A 433 4.54 -33.77 8.18
N LEU A 434 4.03 -34.09 6.99
CA LEU A 434 4.76 -33.86 5.74
C LEU A 434 4.84 -32.38 5.35
N LEU A 435 3.78 -31.60 5.56
CA LEU A 435 3.74 -30.18 5.23
C LEU A 435 4.41 -29.28 6.28
N SER A 436 4.51 -29.73 7.54
CA SER A 436 5.19 -28.96 8.58
C SER A 436 6.71 -28.97 8.45
N ASP A 437 7.30 -29.95 7.74
CA ASP A 437 8.72 -29.96 7.43
C ASP A 437 9.03 -29.12 6.18
N LEU A 438 9.27 -27.82 6.39
CA LEU A 438 9.56 -26.88 5.30
C LEU A 438 10.85 -27.20 4.54
N ARG A 439 11.78 -27.98 5.10
CA ARG A 439 13.01 -28.40 4.39
C ARG A 439 12.71 -29.25 3.17
N ARG A 440 11.58 -29.95 3.23
CA ARG A 440 11.10 -30.86 2.19
C ARG A 440 10.19 -30.18 1.17
N ARG A 441 9.83 -28.93 1.41
CA ARG A 441 8.98 -28.15 0.50
C ARG A 441 9.61 -27.98 -0.88
N LYS A 442 10.94 -27.88 -0.97
CA LYS A 442 11.68 -27.88 -2.25
C LYS A 442 11.50 -29.14 -3.10
N GLU A 443 11.06 -30.26 -2.51
CA GLU A 443 10.77 -31.50 -3.27
C GLU A 443 9.57 -31.32 -4.22
N TRP A 444 8.69 -30.35 -3.98
CA TRP A 444 7.44 -30.17 -4.74
C TRP A 444 7.09 -28.71 -5.08
N ASP A 445 7.60 -27.72 -4.34
CA ASP A 445 7.38 -26.30 -4.57
C ASP A 445 8.59 -25.67 -5.27
N ARG A 446 8.47 -25.34 -6.55
CA ARG A 446 9.56 -24.76 -7.36
C ARG A 446 10.06 -23.40 -6.83
N HIS A 447 9.26 -22.75 -5.99
CA HIS A 447 9.59 -21.44 -5.43
C HIS A 447 10.50 -21.55 -4.20
N TYR A 448 10.77 -22.77 -3.72
CA TYR A 448 11.70 -23.06 -2.64
C TYR A 448 12.96 -23.66 -3.24
N GLU A 449 14.03 -22.87 -3.33
CA GLU A 449 15.33 -23.31 -3.83
C GLU A 449 16.12 -23.99 -2.70
N GLU A 450 16.38 -23.26 -1.62
CA GLU A 450 16.98 -23.80 -0.40
C GLU A 450 16.15 -23.43 0.84
N CYS A 451 16.26 -24.26 1.89
CA CYS A 451 15.57 -24.08 3.15
C CYS A 451 16.47 -24.57 4.28
N GLU A 452 16.98 -23.63 5.06
CA GLU A 452 17.90 -23.85 6.18
C GLU A 452 17.15 -23.61 7.49
N VAL A 453 17.39 -24.47 8.49
CA VAL A 453 16.88 -24.25 9.85
C VAL A 453 17.85 -23.31 10.56
N ILE A 454 17.37 -22.14 10.97
CA ILE A 454 18.16 -21.18 11.74
C ILE A 454 18.16 -21.58 13.20
N ASN A 455 16.97 -21.78 13.75
CA ASN A 455 16.77 -22.11 15.16
C ASN A 455 15.44 -22.85 15.33
N GLN A 456 15.42 -23.85 16.20
CA GLN A 456 14.20 -24.48 16.66
C GLN A 456 13.82 -23.81 18.00
N ALA A 457 12.79 -22.96 17.98
CA ALA A 457 12.39 -22.18 19.16
C ALA A 457 11.73 -23.09 20.21
N ASP A 458 10.87 -24.01 19.77
CA ASP A 458 10.31 -25.09 20.57
C ASP A 458 9.96 -26.32 19.68
N GLU A 459 9.21 -27.28 20.22
CA GLU A 459 8.81 -28.50 19.47
C GLU A 459 7.92 -28.20 18.26
N ASP A 460 7.20 -27.08 18.25
CA ASP A 460 6.17 -26.74 17.28
C ASP A 460 6.46 -25.44 16.49
N ASP A 461 7.49 -24.69 16.88
CA ASP A 461 7.86 -23.40 16.33
C ASP A 461 9.33 -23.43 15.88
N THR A 462 9.56 -23.16 14.59
CA THR A 462 10.89 -23.23 13.99
C THR A 462 11.14 -22.04 13.07
N LEU A 463 12.35 -21.50 13.14
CA LEU A 463 12.82 -20.43 12.28
C LEU A 463 13.59 -21.00 11.08
N TYR A 464 13.18 -20.57 9.90
CA TYR A 464 13.77 -20.99 8.63
C TYR A 464 14.31 -19.80 7.85
N ARG A 465 15.43 -20.02 7.16
CA ARG A 465 15.87 -19.19 6.05
C ARG A 465 15.51 -19.90 4.76
N ILE A 466 14.69 -19.27 3.93
CA ILE A 466 14.25 -19.81 2.65
C ILE A 466 14.79 -18.93 1.55
N THR A 467 15.42 -19.54 0.55
CA THR A 467 15.80 -18.85 -0.68
C THR A 467 14.80 -19.23 -1.78
N ALA A 468 14.40 -18.23 -2.54
CA ALA A 468 13.50 -18.37 -3.68
C ALA A 468 14.23 -17.92 -4.95
N PRO A 469 14.08 -18.66 -6.05
CA PRO A 469 14.74 -18.33 -7.30
C PRO A 469 14.18 -17.01 -7.84
N SER A 470 15.01 -16.26 -8.55
CA SER A 470 14.53 -15.04 -9.19
C SER A 470 13.45 -15.35 -10.20
N VAL A 471 12.32 -14.64 -10.15
CA VAL A 471 11.27 -14.71 -11.17
C VAL A 471 11.80 -14.23 -12.54
N ARG A 472 12.96 -13.57 -12.58
CA ARG A 472 13.58 -13.00 -13.80
C ARG A 472 14.79 -13.81 -14.23
N LYS A 473 14.96 -13.98 -15.55
CA LYS A 473 16.24 -14.40 -16.14
C LYS A 473 17.31 -13.36 -15.84
N GLY A 474 18.27 -13.68 -14.96
CA GLY A 474 19.39 -12.82 -14.59
C GLY A 474 19.13 -11.85 -13.42
N GLY A 475 17.99 -11.94 -12.72
CA GLY A 475 17.72 -11.17 -11.51
C GLY A 475 18.31 -11.82 -10.25
N LYS A 476 18.43 -11.04 -9.16
CA LYS A 476 18.79 -11.58 -7.84
C LYS A 476 17.64 -12.43 -7.28
N GLY A 477 17.98 -13.53 -6.60
CA GLY A 477 17.00 -14.33 -5.85
C GLY A 477 16.46 -13.56 -4.65
N GLN A 478 15.45 -14.13 -3.99
CA GLN A 478 14.92 -13.59 -2.74
C GLN A 478 15.26 -14.49 -1.57
N ASP A 479 15.52 -13.90 -0.41
CA ASP A 479 15.61 -14.63 0.84
C ASP A 479 14.47 -14.22 1.79
N PHE A 480 13.99 -15.18 2.58
CA PHE A 480 12.93 -15.00 3.56
C PHE A 480 13.39 -15.60 4.89
N ILE A 481 13.13 -14.88 5.98
CA ILE A 481 13.32 -15.38 7.34
C ILE A 481 11.94 -15.61 7.92
N LEU A 482 11.51 -16.87 8.03
CA LEU A 482 10.15 -17.24 8.42
C LEU A 482 10.11 -17.95 9.76
N LEU A 483 9.20 -17.51 10.63
CA LEU A 483 8.71 -18.27 11.76
C LEU A 483 7.58 -19.19 11.28
N ALA A 484 7.79 -20.49 11.42
CA ALA A 484 6.79 -21.51 11.15
C ALA A 484 6.24 -22.06 12.46
N SER A 485 4.93 -21.89 12.68
CA SER A 485 4.23 -22.33 13.88
C SER A 485 3.19 -23.38 13.54
N ARG A 486 3.39 -24.61 14.01
CA ARG A 486 2.47 -25.73 13.75
C ARG A 486 1.62 -26.02 14.98
N ARG A 487 0.33 -26.33 14.80
CA ARG A 487 -0.57 -26.70 15.92
C ARG A 487 -1.50 -27.84 15.49
N LYS A 488 -1.63 -28.83 16.37
CA LYS A 488 -2.64 -29.90 16.26
C LYS A 488 -4.04 -29.34 16.61
N PRO A 489 -5.12 -29.98 16.14
CA PRO A 489 -6.48 -29.57 16.46
C PRO A 489 -6.78 -29.68 17.96
N CYS A 490 -7.47 -28.68 18.52
CA CYS A 490 -7.88 -28.68 19.92
C CYS A 490 -9.16 -29.51 20.16
N GLY A 491 -9.96 -29.72 19.11
CA GLY A 491 -11.12 -30.60 19.11
C GLY A 491 -11.43 -31.15 17.70
N PRO A 492 -12.43 -32.04 17.57
CA PRO A 492 -12.78 -32.72 16.32
C PRO A 492 -13.32 -31.80 15.21
N ARG A 493 -13.56 -30.51 15.52
CA ARG A 493 -13.99 -29.48 14.57
C ARG A 493 -12.90 -28.46 14.27
N ASP A 494 -11.68 -28.67 14.75
CA ASP A 494 -10.56 -27.79 14.46
C ASP A 494 -9.66 -28.41 13.39
N PRO A 495 -9.04 -27.59 12.53
CA PRO A 495 -8.04 -28.07 11.58
C PRO A 495 -6.66 -28.21 12.23
N TYR A 496 -5.77 -28.96 11.58
CA TYR A 496 -4.35 -28.79 11.81
C TYR A 496 -3.88 -27.49 11.14
N LEU A 497 -2.97 -26.77 11.79
CA LEU A 497 -2.53 -25.45 11.38
C LEU A 497 -1.02 -25.41 11.20
N ILE A 498 -0.56 -24.78 10.12
CA ILE A 498 0.85 -24.46 9.89
C ILE A 498 0.90 -22.99 9.47
N ALA A 499 1.21 -22.09 10.41
CA ALA A 499 1.25 -20.65 10.18
C ALA A 499 2.68 -20.17 9.88
N LEU A 500 2.82 -19.28 8.90
CA LEU A 500 4.09 -18.75 8.39
C LEU A 500 4.06 -17.23 8.42
N ARG A 501 5.12 -16.63 8.95
CA ARG A 501 5.28 -15.19 9.13
C ARG A 501 6.73 -14.78 9.02
N SER A 502 7.02 -13.63 8.44
CA SER A 502 8.37 -13.08 8.43
C SER A 502 8.78 -12.46 9.77
N VAL A 503 10.02 -12.73 10.17
CA VAL A 503 10.65 -12.12 11.35
C VAL A 503 12.01 -11.53 10.98
N THR A 504 12.47 -10.54 11.74
CA THR A 504 13.82 -9.97 11.57
C THR A 504 14.77 -10.48 12.66
N LEU A 505 15.96 -10.90 12.23
CA LEU A 505 17.02 -11.41 13.10
C LEU A 505 18.30 -10.58 12.86
N PRO A 506 18.93 -10.02 13.91
CA PRO A 506 20.21 -9.31 13.77
C PRO A 506 21.33 -10.20 13.19
N THR A 507 21.26 -11.52 13.41
CA THR A 507 22.22 -12.49 12.90
C THR A 507 22.08 -12.76 11.39
N HIS A 508 20.94 -12.40 10.79
CA HIS A 508 20.65 -12.65 9.37
C HIS A 508 20.19 -11.35 8.67
N PRO A 509 21.07 -10.33 8.58
CA PRO A 509 20.75 -9.09 7.88
C PRO A 509 20.59 -9.34 6.38
N PRO A 510 19.92 -8.44 5.64
CA PRO A 510 19.86 -8.50 4.18
C PRO A 510 21.28 -8.52 3.58
N THR A 511 21.50 -9.38 2.61
CA THR A 511 22.80 -9.52 1.91
C THR A 511 22.73 -8.85 0.54
N GLU A 512 23.88 -8.55 -0.08
CA GLU A 512 23.88 -7.98 -1.43
C GLU A 512 23.48 -8.99 -2.52
N GLU A 513 23.58 -10.29 -2.24
CA GLU A 513 23.32 -11.37 -3.21
C GLU A 513 21.82 -11.64 -3.41
N CYS A 514 21.01 -11.47 -2.36
CA CYS A 514 19.57 -11.72 -2.37
C CYS A 514 18.77 -10.52 -1.89
N THR A 515 17.58 -10.33 -2.44
CA THR A 515 16.64 -9.32 -1.94
C THR A 515 15.78 -9.90 -0.82
N ARG A 516 15.71 -9.23 0.34
CA ARG A 516 14.89 -9.69 1.46
C ARG A 516 13.40 -9.54 1.13
N GLY A 517 12.73 -10.69 0.99
CA GLY A 517 11.27 -10.77 0.90
C GLY A 517 10.64 -10.88 2.28
N GLU A 518 9.38 -10.47 2.38
CA GLU A 518 8.60 -10.53 3.63
C GLU A 518 7.21 -11.11 3.37
N VAL A 519 6.69 -11.84 4.34
CA VAL A 519 5.38 -12.49 4.33
C VAL A 519 4.67 -12.13 5.63
N LEU A 520 3.56 -11.38 5.54
CA LEU A 520 2.82 -10.94 6.73
C LEU A 520 2.11 -12.11 7.43
N CYS A 521 1.41 -12.91 6.62
CA CYS A 521 0.66 -14.08 7.06
C CYS A 521 0.46 -15.02 5.87
N ALA A 522 0.93 -16.26 6.00
CA ALA A 522 0.65 -17.35 5.10
C ALA A 522 0.55 -18.65 5.88
N GLY A 523 0.09 -19.74 5.26
CA GLY A 523 0.06 -21.02 5.96
C GLY A 523 -0.90 -22.02 5.37
N PHE A 524 -1.00 -23.18 6.03
CA PHE A 524 -1.90 -24.25 5.66
C PHE A 524 -2.93 -24.48 6.77
N THR A 525 -4.18 -24.69 6.36
CA THR A 525 -5.19 -25.38 7.16
C THR A 525 -5.47 -26.74 6.55
N ILE A 526 -5.52 -27.76 7.40
CA ILE A 526 -5.68 -29.16 6.99
C ILE A 526 -6.88 -29.73 7.74
N TRP A 527 -7.92 -30.04 6.97
CA TRP A 527 -9.19 -30.56 7.47
C TRP A 527 -9.32 -32.04 7.13
N GLU A 528 -9.68 -32.83 8.13
CA GLU A 528 -10.07 -34.22 7.93
C GLU A 528 -11.52 -34.27 7.44
N GLU A 529 -11.72 -34.67 6.19
CA GLU A 529 -13.06 -34.86 5.59
C GLU A 529 -13.51 -36.32 5.77
N SER A 530 -12.56 -37.25 5.63
CA SER A 530 -12.72 -38.67 5.92
C SER A 530 -11.41 -39.26 6.45
N PRO A 531 -11.40 -40.49 7.03
CA PRO A 531 -10.17 -41.11 7.54
C PRO A 531 -9.06 -41.26 6.48
N SER A 532 -9.43 -41.24 5.20
CA SER A 532 -8.52 -41.34 4.07
C SER A 532 -8.44 -40.07 3.24
N ASP A 533 -9.31 -39.07 3.44
CA ASP A 533 -9.38 -37.87 2.62
C ASP A 533 -9.20 -36.61 3.44
N THR A 534 -8.28 -35.77 2.96
CA THR A 534 -7.89 -34.52 3.61
C THR A 534 -8.09 -33.37 2.66
N LYS A 535 -8.73 -32.31 3.15
CA LYS A 535 -8.82 -31.02 2.47
C LYS A 535 -7.72 -30.11 2.95
N ILE A 536 -6.91 -29.63 2.02
CA ILE A 536 -5.78 -28.73 2.27
C ILE A 536 -6.14 -27.37 1.70
N THR A 537 -6.04 -26.34 2.54
CA THR A 537 -6.14 -24.95 2.09
C THR A 537 -4.86 -24.21 2.42
N TYR A 538 -4.19 -23.69 1.39
CA TYR A 538 -3.08 -22.76 1.56
C TYR A 538 -3.61 -21.33 1.52
N TYR A 539 -3.22 -20.54 2.49
CA TYR A 539 -3.57 -19.13 2.64
C TYR A 539 -2.32 -18.27 2.48
N ASN A 540 -2.50 -17.10 1.89
CA ASN A 540 -1.45 -16.10 1.85
C ASN A 540 -2.04 -14.70 1.68
N GLN A 541 -1.56 -13.78 2.50
CA GLN A 541 -1.74 -12.36 2.29
C GLN A 541 -0.64 -11.88 1.34
N ALA A 542 -1.05 -11.49 0.13
CA ALA A 542 -0.14 -11.06 -0.90
C ALA A 542 0.70 -9.89 -0.39
N THR A 543 2.01 -10.06 -0.38
CA THR A 543 3.00 -9.07 0.01
C THR A 543 3.86 -8.72 -1.21
N PRO A 544 4.56 -7.57 -1.24
CA PRO A 544 5.41 -7.21 -2.37
C PRO A 544 6.46 -8.27 -2.72
N GLY A 545 6.93 -9.04 -1.73
CA GLY A 545 7.85 -10.16 -1.97
C GLY A 545 7.19 -11.36 -2.67
N VAL A 546 5.90 -11.61 -2.44
CA VAL A 546 5.17 -12.78 -2.97
C VAL A 546 4.45 -12.48 -4.28
N ILE A 547 3.99 -11.25 -4.47
CA ILE A 547 3.22 -10.81 -5.65
C ILE A 547 3.87 -11.24 -6.99
N PRO A 548 5.19 -11.08 -7.21
CA PRO A 548 5.83 -11.45 -8.48
C PRO A 548 5.66 -12.93 -8.87
N TYR A 549 5.47 -13.84 -7.90
CA TYR A 549 5.31 -15.27 -8.17
C TYR A 549 3.87 -15.67 -8.47
N ILE A 550 2.89 -14.87 -8.04
CA ILE A 550 1.48 -15.26 -8.10
C ILE A 550 0.62 -14.40 -9.02
N SER A 551 1.03 -13.17 -9.30
CA SER A 551 0.20 -12.25 -10.09
C SER A 551 -0.15 -12.78 -11.48
N THR A 552 0.73 -13.56 -12.10
CA THR A 552 0.46 -14.25 -13.36
C THR A 552 -0.68 -15.26 -13.23
N ASP A 553 -0.71 -15.99 -12.12
CA ASP A 553 -1.67 -17.07 -11.89
C ASP A 553 -3.04 -16.50 -11.49
N ILE A 554 -3.06 -15.43 -10.68
CA ILE A 554 -4.30 -14.70 -10.37
C ILE A 554 -4.86 -14.00 -11.59
N ALA A 555 -3.99 -13.45 -12.45
CA ALA A 555 -4.40 -12.87 -13.73
C ALA A 555 -4.84 -13.94 -14.77
N GLY A 556 -4.73 -15.23 -14.46
CA GLY A 556 -5.10 -16.33 -15.36
C GLY A 556 -4.14 -16.56 -16.53
N LEU A 557 -2.95 -15.95 -16.49
CA LEU A 557 -1.94 -16.01 -17.55
C LEU A 557 -0.90 -17.13 -17.35
N SER A 558 -0.90 -17.74 -16.17
CA SER A 558 0.00 -18.82 -15.79
C SER A 558 -0.78 -19.96 -15.13
N SER A 559 -0.17 -21.14 -15.12
CA SER A 559 -0.64 -22.29 -14.34
C SER A 559 0.47 -22.87 -13.45
N SER A 560 1.40 -22.01 -13.04
CA SER A 560 2.53 -22.33 -12.16
C SER A 560 2.05 -22.82 -10.79
N PHE A 561 0.99 -22.20 -10.25
CA PHE A 561 0.41 -22.58 -8.98
C PHE A 561 -0.26 -23.95 -9.08
N TYR A 562 -1.03 -24.18 -10.14
CA TYR A 562 -1.67 -25.47 -10.39
C TYR A 562 -0.66 -26.61 -10.46
N SER A 563 0.44 -26.39 -11.16
CA SER A 563 1.47 -27.41 -11.32
C SER A 563 2.25 -27.66 -10.01
N SER A 564 2.44 -26.63 -9.17
CA SER A 564 3.07 -26.78 -7.86
C SER A 564 2.16 -27.52 -6.86
N PHE A 565 0.87 -27.20 -6.83
CA PHE A 565 -0.11 -27.90 -5.97
C PHE A 565 -0.42 -29.31 -6.46
N ALA A 566 -0.40 -29.56 -7.77
CA ALA A 566 -0.45 -30.91 -8.32
C ALA A 566 0.80 -31.73 -7.91
N ALA A 567 2.00 -31.12 -7.93
CA ALA A 567 3.21 -31.76 -7.43
C ALA A 567 3.13 -32.05 -5.92
N CYS A 568 2.53 -31.15 -5.14
CA CYS A 568 2.25 -31.36 -3.71
C CYS A 568 1.35 -32.58 -3.47
N SER A 569 0.22 -32.67 -4.20
CA SER A 569 -0.67 -33.85 -4.13
C SER A 569 0.07 -35.14 -4.46
N GLN A 570 0.87 -35.16 -5.53
CA GLN A 570 1.69 -36.33 -5.87
C GLN A 570 2.74 -36.66 -4.81
N PHE A 571 3.35 -35.65 -4.19
CA PHE A 571 4.32 -35.83 -3.12
C PHE A 571 3.71 -36.48 -1.87
N LEU A 572 2.51 -36.04 -1.49
CA LEU A 572 1.75 -36.60 -0.37
C LEU A 572 1.32 -38.06 -0.65
N GLU A 573 0.75 -38.32 -1.83
CA GLU A 573 0.24 -39.63 -2.22
C GLU A 573 1.35 -40.68 -2.44
N ARG A 574 2.48 -40.31 -3.04
CA ARG A 574 3.62 -41.23 -3.22
C ARG A 574 4.16 -41.75 -1.88
N ARG A 575 4.08 -40.96 -0.81
CA ARG A 575 4.64 -41.32 0.49
C ARG A 575 3.71 -42.19 1.34
N LEU A 576 2.41 -42.26 1.02
CA LEU A 576 1.55 -43.35 1.50
C LEU A 576 2.05 -44.71 1.02
N SER A 577 2.32 -44.83 -0.28
CA SER A 577 2.70 -46.11 -0.90
C SER A 577 4.00 -46.71 -0.32
N LYS A 578 4.95 -45.87 0.11
CA LYS A 578 6.18 -46.33 0.77
C LYS A 578 5.96 -46.79 2.21
N THR A 579 5.00 -46.20 2.93
CA THR A 579 4.73 -46.56 4.34
C THR A 579 4.10 -47.96 4.45
N TYR A 580 3.25 -48.34 3.48
CA TYR A 580 2.67 -49.69 3.40
C TYR A 580 3.69 -50.78 3.03
N PHE A 581 4.79 -50.44 2.36
CA PHE A 581 5.84 -51.42 2.02
C PHE A 581 6.77 -51.73 3.21
N THR A 582 6.98 -50.78 4.12
CA THR A 582 7.80 -50.99 5.32
C THR A 582 7.09 -51.69 6.48
N GLN A 583 5.77 -51.86 6.43
CA GLN A 583 5.01 -52.64 7.42
C GLN A 583 4.74 -54.10 6.99
N ARG A 584 5.26 -54.52 5.83
CA ARG A 584 5.09 -55.89 5.28
C ARG A 584 6.40 -56.65 5.05
N VAL A 585 7.50 -56.20 5.66
CA VAL A 585 8.79 -56.94 5.67
C VAL A 585 9.16 -57.29 7.09
#